data_AF-A0A5C4RZ68-F1
#
_entry.id   AF-A0A5C4RZ68-F1
#
_cell.length_a   1.000
_cell.length_b   1.000
_cell.length_c   1.000
_cell.angle_alpha   90.00
_cell.angle_beta   90.00
_cell.angle_gamma   90.00
#
_symmetry.space_group_name_H-M   'P 1'
#
loop_
_entity.id
_entity.type
_entity.pdbx_description
1 polymer ?
#
loop_
_entity_poly.entity_id
_entity_poly.type
_entity_poly.pdbx_seq_one_letter_code
_entity_poly.pdbx_strand_id
1 'polypeptide(L)'
;YGGNNNDTLDGGSGDDTLEGGTGADHLIGGNGTDLVSYDGASSGVVADFLILSSNAGDAEGDTYASVENLSGSTHRDRLYANDSNNKLWGQNGDDDLHGRNGNDSLYGGNNNDRLNGGLGADRLDGGSGTDEAAYWDATSGVRADLSNASSNTGEAAGDTYISIENIAGSNHADTLVGNSGNNTLLGRDGADKLYG
;
A
#
# COMPACT_ATOMS: atom_id res chain seq x y z
N TYR A 1 16.72 -15.21 -2.80
CA TYR A 1 17.79 -14.43 -3.43
C TYR A 1 18.10 -15.00 -4.79
N GLY A 2 17.73 -14.30 -5.86
CA GLY A 2 18.11 -14.61 -7.26
C GLY A 2 19.42 -13.94 -7.65
N GLY A 3 19.49 -12.63 -7.45
CA GLY A 3 20.66 -11.80 -7.73
C GLY A 3 20.47 -11.02 -9.03
N ASN A 4 21.25 -11.37 -10.05
CA ASN A 4 21.12 -10.75 -11.37
C ASN A 4 20.63 -11.80 -12.37
N ASN A 5 20.00 -11.33 -13.45
CA ASN A 5 19.35 -12.13 -14.51
C ASN A 5 18.00 -12.70 -14.08
N ASN A 6 17.32 -13.37 -15.00
CA ASN A 6 16.00 -13.94 -14.75
C ASN A 6 16.14 -15.23 -13.94
N ASP A 7 15.62 -15.21 -12.71
CA ASP A 7 15.65 -16.31 -11.77
C ASP A 7 14.27 -16.93 -11.53
N THR A 8 14.26 -18.11 -10.92
CA THR A 8 13.05 -18.71 -10.36
C THR A 8 13.34 -19.06 -8.92
N LEU A 9 12.58 -18.46 -8.00
CA LEU A 9 12.66 -18.68 -6.57
C LEU A 9 11.39 -19.39 -6.12
N ASP A 10 11.56 -20.47 -5.34
CA ASP A 10 10.46 -21.24 -4.73
C ASP A 10 10.76 -21.37 -3.23
N GLY A 11 9.93 -20.72 -2.40
CA GLY A 11 10.04 -20.76 -0.94
C GLY A 11 9.60 -22.11 -0.35
N GLY A 12 8.61 -22.74 -0.98
CA GLY A 12 8.14 -24.07 -0.64
C GLY A 12 7.22 -24.08 0.57
N SER A 13 7.75 -24.17 1.79
CA SER A 13 6.93 -24.25 3.00
C SER A 13 7.55 -23.48 4.14
N GLY A 14 6.72 -22.72 4.84
CA GLY A 14 7.17 -21.76 5.85
C GLY A 14 6.84 -20.34 5.40
N ASP A 15 7.19 -19.38 6.24
CA ASP A 15 7.05 -17.97 5.88
C ASP A 15 8.38 -17.52 5.26
N ASP A 16 8.41 -17.38 3.95
CA ASP A 16 9.62 -17.11 3.18
C ASP A 16 9.75 -15.64 2.77
N THR A 17 11.00 -15.20 2.60
CA THR A 17 11.31 -13.89 1.99
C THR A 17 12.02 -14.12 0.66
N LEU A 18 11.41 -13.61 -0.41
CA LEU A 18 11.83 -13.74 -1.79
C LEU A 18 12.37 -12.40 -2.29
N GLU A 19 13.69 -12.34 -2.47
CA GLU A 19 14.35 -11.22 -3.14
C GLU A 19 14.89 -11.71 -4.48
N GLY A 20 14.26 -11.26 -5.57
CA GLY A 20 14.62 -11.58 -6.95
C GLY A 20 15.93 -10.90 -7.34
N GLY A 21 15.95 -9.58 -7.26
CA GLY A 21 17.10 -8.74 -7.62
C GLY A 21 16.85 -8.09 -8.97
N THR A 22 17.86 -8.04 -9.85
CA THR A 22 17.68 -7.50 -11.21
C THR A 22 17.41 -8.63 -12.20
N GLY A 23 16.47 -8.41 -13.11
CA GLY A 23 16.04 -9.43 -14.07
C GLY A 23 14.53 -9.56 -14.05
N ALA A 24 13.98 -10.39 -14.93
CA ALA A 24 12.57 -10.74 -14.87
C ALA A 24 12.42 -12.08 -14.16
N ASP A 25 12.02 -12.03 -12.89
CA ASP A 25 12.05 -13.17 -11.98
C ASP A 25 10.68 -13.84 -11.83
N HIS A 26 10.69 -15.12 -11.45
CA HIS A 26 9.49 -15.86 -11.06
C HIS A 26 9.58 -16.19 -9.57
N LEU A 27 8.79 -15.48 -8.78
CA LEU A 27 8.80 -15.52 -7.32
C LEU A 27 7.59 -16.33 -6.83
N ILE A 28 7.87 -17.53 -6.32
CA ILE A 28 6.87 -18.47 -5.81
C ILE A 28 7.06 -18.60 -4.29
N GLY A 29 6.08 -18.17 -3.49
CA GLY A 29 6.15 -18.30 -2.03
C GLY A 29 5.92 -19.74 -1.58
N GLY A 30 4.72 -20.25 -1.87
CA GLY A 30 4.38 -21.64 -1.58
C GLY A 30 3.35 -21.74 -0.46
N ASN A 31 3.60 -22.57 0.55
CA ASN A 31 2.74 -22.67 1.73
C ASN A 31 3.29 -21.80 2.86
N GLY A 32 2.48 -20.87 3.36
CA GLY A 32 2.85 -20.05 4.51
C GLY A 32 2.35 -18.65 4.32
N THR A 33 3.06 -17.68 4.88
CA THR A 33 2.88 -16.26 4.64
C THR A 33 4.18 -15.68 4.12
N ASP A 34 4.22 -15.45 2.81
CA ASP A 34 5.43 -15.15 2.06
C ASP A 34 5.53 -13.66 1.73
N LEU A 35 6.77 -13.18 1.62
CA LEU A 35 7.13 -11.79 1.37
C LEU A 35 7.97 -11.67 0.10
N VAL A 36 7.52 -10.87 -0.86
CA VAL A 36 8.37 -10.35 -1.93
C VAL A 36 9.07 -9.08 -1.43
N SER A 37 10.39 -9.03 -1.52
CA SER A 37 11.20 -7.91 -1.03
C SER A 37 12.03 -7.28 -2.13
N TYR A 38 11.95 -5.95 -2.25
CA TYR A 38 12.79 -5.10 -3.10
C TYR A 38 13.78 -4.25 -2.28
N ASP A 39 14.08 -4.61 -1.03
CA ASP A 39 14.98 -3.87 -0.13
C ASP A 39 16.38 -3.60 -0.76
N GLY A 40 16.89 -4.56 -1.52
CA GLY A 40 18.16 -4.46 -2.24
C GLY A 40 18.16 -3.54 -3.46
N ALA A 41 17.00 -3.01 -3.88
CA ALA A 41 16.89 -2.25 -5.11
C ALA A 41 17.59 -0.88 -5.03
N SER A 42 18.32 -0.56 -6.09
CA SER A 42 19.15 0.67 -6.14
C SER A 42 18.38 1.94 -6.53
N SER A 43 17.08 1.80 -6.80
CA SER A 43 16.14 2.89 -7.10
C SER A 43 14.72 2.44 -6.75
N GLY A 44 13.78 3.39 -6.75
CA GLY A 44 12.38 3.08 -6.50
C GLY A 44 11.78 2.12 -7.53
N VAL A 45 10.92 1.21 -7.07
CA VAL A 45 10.25 0.18 -7.86
C VAL A 45 8.77 0.49 -8.07
N VAL A 46 8.21 -0.08 -9.13
CA VAL A 46 6.76 -0.30 -9.23
C VAL A 46 6.56 -1.80 -9.19
N ALA A 47 5.89 -2.31 -8.17
CA ALA A 47 5.60 -3.72 -8.03
C ALA A 47 4.09 -3.93 -7.86
N ASP A 48 3.49 -4.69 -8.75
CA ASP A 48 2.06 -4.95 -8.80
C ASP A 48 1.79 -6.45 -8.97
N PHE A 49 1.17 -7.06 -7.97
CA PHE A 49 0.88 -8.50 -7.99
C PHE A 49 -0.13 -8.94 -9.05
N LEU A 50 -0.92 -8.03 -9.63
CA LEU A 50 -2.00 -8.35 -10.58
C LEU A 50 -1.73 -7.79 -11.98
N ILE A 51 -1.21 -6.56 -12.08
CA ILE A 51 -0.94 -5.89 -13.35
C ILE A 51 0.56 -5.94 -13.63
N LEU A 52 1.09 -7.14 -13.90
CA LEU A 52 2.52 -7.40 -14.08
C LEU A 52 3.19 -6.51 -15.15
N SER A 53 2.43 -6.01 -16.13
CA SER A 53 2.94 -5.08 -17.15
C SER A 53 3.23 -3.67 -16.62
N SER A 54 2.77 -3.32 -15.41
CA SER A 54 3.08 -2.04 -14.75
C SER A 54 4.40 -2.10 -14.00
N ASN A 55 4.94 -3.30 -13.76
CA ASN A 55 6.15 -3.49 -12.98
C ASN A 55 7.34 -2.75 -13.64
N ALA A 56 8.17 -2.12 -12.81
CA ALA A 56 9.30 -1.32 -13.26
C ALA A 56 10.43 -1.27 -12.23
N GLY A 57 11.64 -0.94 -12.70
CA GLY A 57 12.84 -1.02 -11.87
C GLY A 57 13.25 -2.48 -11.70
N ASP A 58 13.67 -2.85 -10.50
CA ASP A 58 14.07 -4.24 -10.20
C ASP A 58 12.89 -5.22 -10.24
N ALA A 59 11.63 -4.72 -10.23
CA ALA A 59 10.45 -5.55 -10.46
C ALA A 59 10.14 -5.81 -11.95
N GLU A 60 10.85 -5.18 -12.90
CA GLU A 60 10.48 -5.21 -14.32
C GLU A 60 10.48 -6.64 -14.90
N GLY A 61 9.27 -7.10 -15.27
CA GLY A 61 9.06 -8.44 -15.82
C GLY A 61 8.88 -9.53 -14.78
N ASP A 62 8.92 -9.20 -13.49
CA ASP A 62 8.66 -10.14 -12.42
C ASP A 62 7.25 -10.71 -12.47
N THR A 63 7.13 -11.93 -11.97
CA THR A 63 5.89 -12.67 -11.83
C THR A 63 5.80 -13.28 -10.45
N TYR A 64 4.59 -13.34 -9.91
CA TYR A 64 4.35 -13.69 -8.52
C TYR A 64 3.34 -14.83 -8.40
N ALA A 65 3.61 -15.81 -7.55
CA ALA A 65 2.71 -16.92 -7.27
C ALA A 65 2.74 -17.28 -5.79
N SER A 66 1.57 -17.45 -5.17
CA SER A 66 1.44 -17.81 -3.75
C SER A 66 2.30 -16.91 -2.84
N VAL A 67 2.14 -15.59 -2.97
CA VAL A 67 2.77 -14.60 -2.10
C VAL A 67 1.72 -13.66 -1.54
N GLU A 68 1.89 -13.24 -0.29
CA GLU A 68 0.90 -12.45 0.44
C GLU A 68 1.37 -11.05 0.77
N ASN A 69 2.67 -10.78 0.80
CA ASN A 69 3.18 -9.50 1.29
C ASN A 69 4.25 -8.91 0.37
N LEU A 70 4.41 -7.60 0.45
CA LEU A 70 5.29 -6.84 -0.43
C LEU A 70 6.06 -5.78 0.36
N SER A 71 7.38 -5.75 0.20
CA SER A 71 8.24 -4.68 0.73
C SER A 71 8.93 -3.96 -0.42
N GLY A 72 8.88 -2.64 -0.39
CA GLY A 72 9.60 -1.75 -1.28
C GLY A 72 11.10 -1.71 -1.02
N SER A 73 11.75 -0.80 -1.72
CA SER A 73 13.14 -0.40 -1.57
C SER A 73 13.29 0.68 -0.48
N THR A 74 14.43 1.38 -0.43
CA THR A 74 14.63 2.57 0.43
C THR A 74 14.46 3.89 -0.34
N HIS A 75 13.77 3.84 -1.48
CA HIS A 75 13.49 4.95 -2.36
C HIS A 75 11.99 5.03 -2.60
N ARG A 76 11.53 6.08 -3.28
CA ARG A 76 10.12 6.20 -3.63
C ARG A 76 9.61 5.03 -4.48
N ASP A 77 8.72 4.24 -3.91
CA ASP A 77 8.10 3.09 -4.53
C ASP A 77 6.62 3.30 -4.85
N ARG A 78 6.08 2.43 -5.70
CA ARG A 78 4.64 2.20 -5.80
C ARG A 78 4.35 0.71 -5.68
N LEU A 79 3.59 0.34 -4.67
CA LEU A 79 3.38 -1.06 -4.29
C LEU A 79 1.89 -1.37 -4.36
N TYR A 80 1.53 -2.39 -5.13
CA TYR A 80 0.15 -2.84 -5.30
C TYR A 80 0.05 -4.32 -4.96
N ALA A 81 -0.63 -4.65 -3.87
CA ALA A 81 -0.81 -6.04 -3.44
C ALA A 81 -1.93 -6.74 -4.22
N ASN A 82 -2.50 -7.84 -3.70
CA ASN A 82 -3.55 -8.58 -4.39
C ASN A 82 -4.90 -8.40 -3.68
N ASP A 83 -5.92 -9.21 -4.01
CA ASP A 83 -7.26 -9.07 -3.42
C ASP A 83 -7.42 -9.84 -2.08
N SER A 84 -6.32 -10.21 -1.44
CA SER A 84 -6.30 -10.93 -0.16
C SER A 84 -5.79 -10.01 0.95
N ASN A 85 -5.85 -10.45 2.21
CA ASN A 85 -5.24 -9.68 3.29
C ASN A 85 -3.72 -9.66 3.12
N ASN A 86 -3.16 -8.48 2.90
CA ASN A 86 -1.75 -8.26 2.62
C ASN A 86 -1.09 -7.36 3.67
N LYS A 87 0.24 -7.44 3.76
CA LYS A 87 1.06 -6.43 4.43
C LYS A 87 1.99 -5.79 3.42
N LEU A 88 2.06 -4.45 3.49
CA LEU A 88 2.91 -3.65 2.63
C LEU A 88 3.83 -2.77 3.47
N TRP A 89 5.10 -2.70 3.08
CA TRP A 89 6.09 -1.80 3.70
C TRP A 89 6.75 -0.92 2.64
N GLY A 90 6.58 0.41 2.75
CA GLY A 90 7.26 1.39 1.89
C GLY A 90 8.72 1.59 2.26
N GLN A 91 9.02 1.57 3.57
CA GLN A 91 10.34 1.79 4.17
C GLN A 91 10.77 3.26 4.23
N ASN A 92 11.69 3.70 3.37
CA ASN A 92 12.11 5.09 3.26
C ASN A 92 11.70 5.56 1.87
N GLY A 93 11.16 6.76 1.75
CA GLY A 93 10.74 7.26 0.44
C GLY A 93 9.39 7.92 0.56
N ASP A 94 9.00 8.71 -0.44
CA ASP A 94 7.63 9.24 -0.47
C ASP A 94 6.73 8.22 -1.19
N ASP A 95 6.34 7.15 -0.53
CA ASP A 95 5.81 5.93 -1.14
C ASP A 95 4.31 5.98 -1.43
N ASP A 96 3.87 5.14 -2.37
CA ASP A 96 2.45 4.98 -2.75
C ASP A 96 2.04 3.51 -2.58
N LEU A 97 1.26 3.21 -1.53
CA LEU A 97 0.91 1.85 -1.12
C LEU A 97 -0.58 1.58 -1.38
N HIS A 98 -0.87 0.48 -2.06
CA HIS A 98 -2.23 0.07 -2.46
C HIS A 98 -2.51 -1.36 -2.00
N GLY A 99 -3.40 -1.50 -1.01
CA GLY A 99 -3.86 -2.79 -0.48
C GLY A 99 -4.78 -3.54 -1.45
N ARG A 100 -5.78 -2.82 -1.99
CA ARG A 100 -6.88 -3.31 -2.86
C ARG A 100 -8.01 -3.91 -2.04
N ASN A 101 -8.36 -5.17 -2.25
CA ASN A 101 -9.40 -5.83 -1.46
C ASN A 101 -8.73 -6.62 -0.35
N GLY A 102 -9.38 -6.73 0.81
CA GLY A 102 -8.83 -7.48 1.93
C GLY A 102 -8.69 -6.58 3.14
N ASN A 103 -8.42 -7.16 4.30
CA ASN A 103 -8.07 -6.39 5.47
C ASN A 103 -6.55 -6.26 5.52
N ASP A 104 -6.05 -5.16 4.99
CA ASP A 104 -4.63 -4.94 4.74
C ASP A 104 -3.94 -4.21 5.88
N SER A 105 -2.62 -4.31 5.92
CA SER A 105 -1.79 -3.48 6.80
C SER A 105 -0.71 -2.80 5.99
N LEU A 106 -0.87 -1.49 5.81
CA LEU A 106 0.04 -0.64 5.06
C LEU A 106 0.90 0.14 6.06
N TYR A 107 2.22 0.01 5.90
CA TYR A 107 3.22 0.72 6.69
C TYR A 107 4.02 1.61 5.73
N GLY A 108 3.76 2.93 5.77
CA GLY A 108 4.46 3.91 4.93
C GLY A 108 5.95 3.92 5.25
N GLY A 109 6.29 4.37 6.46
CA GLY A 109 7.65 4.28 6.98
C GLY A 109 8.21 5.65 7.29
N ASN A 110 9.29 6.06 6.63
CA ASN A 110 9.84 7.40 6.75
C ASN A 110 9.56 8.19 5.48
N ASN A 111 9.38 9.50 5.66
CA ASN A 111 9.01 10.49 4.65
C ASN A 111 7.50 10.52 4.41
N ASN A 112 7.03 11.17 3.33
CA ASN A 112 5.61 11.48 3.19
C ASN A 112 4.94 10.44 2.29
N ASP A 113 4.15 9.58 2.91
CA ASP A 113 3.56 8.43 2.24
C ASP A 113 2.09 8.62 1.91
N ARG A 114 1.63 7.89 0.90
CA ARG A 114 0.22 7.78 0.52
C ARG A 114 -0.23 6.34 0.67
N LEU A 115 -1.25 6.13 1.49
CA LEU A 115 -1.74 4.81 1.83
C LEU A 115 -3.20 4.68 1.40
N ASN A 116 -3.44 3.85 0.39
CA ASN A 116 -4.77 3.45 -0.07
C ASN A 116 -5.01 1.99 0.34
N GLY A 117 -5.77 1.78 1.42
CA GLY A 117 -6.15 0.42 1.84
C GLY A 117 -7.05 -0.25 0.81
N GLY A 118 -8.07 0.47 0.36
CA GLY A 118 -9.06 0.01 -0.61
C GLY A 118 -10.31 -0.51 0.08
N LEU A 119 -10.80 -1.69 -0.32
CA LEU A 119 -11.97 -2.33 0.26
C LEU A 119 -11.57 -3.29 1.36
N GLY A 120 -12.01 -3.01 2.58
CA GLY A 120 -11.81 -3.88 3.72
C GLY A 120 -11.78 -3.06 5.00
N ALA A 121 -11.35 -3.69 6.10
CA ALA A 121 -11.04 -2.99 7.32
C ALA A 121 -9.52 -2.92 7.46
N ASP A 122 -8.94 -1.80 7.06
CA ASP A 122 -7.50 -1.68 6.86
C ASP A 122 -6.79 -1.03 8.04
N ARG A 123 -5.51 -1.36 8.19
CA ARG A 123 -4.59 -0.64 9.05
C ARG A 123 -3.70 0.24 8.20
N LEU A 124 -3.84 1.56 8.34
CA LEU A 124 -3.00 2.54 7.68
C LEU A 124 -2.07 3.18 8.72
N ASP A 125 -0.77 2.87 8.63
CA ASP A 125 0.28 3.36 9.50
C ASP A 125 1.28 4.19 8.68
N GLY A 126 1.16 5.51 8.73
CA GLY A 126 2.01 6.42 7.94
C GLY A 126 3.47 6.41 8.40
N GLY A 127 3.69 6.25 9.71
CA GLY A 127 5.03 6.27 10.28
C GLY A 127 5.53 7.68 10.59
N SER A 128 6.67 8.07 10.04
CA SER A 128 7.33 9.36 10.27
C SER A 128 7.24 10.23 9.03
N GLY A 129 6.49 11.32 9.10
CA GLY A 129 6.39 12.23 7.98
C GLY A 129 5.14 13.06 8.05
N THR A 130 4.55 13.29 6.89
CA THR A 130 3.23 13.91 6.75
C THR A 130 2.47 13.06 5.75
N ASP A 131 1.68 12.14 6.29
CA ASP A 131 1.17 10.99 5.57
C ASP A 131 -0.31 11.17 5.22
N GLU A 132 -0.75 10.55 4.14
CA GLU A 132 -2.10 10.69 3.59
C GLU A 132 -2.80 9.33 3.52
N ALA A 133 -3.93 9.21 4.23
CA ALA A 133 -4.91 8.17 3.95
C ALA A 133 -5.70 8.56 2.69
N ALA A 134 -5.72 7.67 1.71
CA ALA A 134 -6.18 7.94 0.36
C ALA A 134 -7.37 7.05 -0.03
N TYR A 135 -8.44 7.67 -0.52
CA TYR A 135 -9.64 7.00 -1.02
C TYR A 135 -9.92 7.35 -2.49
N TRP A 136 -8.85 7.55 -3.27
CA TRP A 136 -8.95 8.14 -4.60
C TRP A 136 -9.74 7.29 -5.60
N ASP A 137 -9.65 5.99 -5.44
CA ASP A 137 -10.27 4.98 -6.31
C ASP A 137 -11.64 4.54 -5.81
N ALA A 138 -12.12 5.16 -4.72
CA ALA A 138 -13.36 4.76 -4.12
C ALA A 138 -14.54 4.98 -5.06
N THR A 139 -15.36 3.94 -5.17
CA THR A 139 -16.46 3.88 -6.16
C THR A 139 -17.74 4.57 -5.68
N SER A 140 -17.71 5.13 -4.47
CA SER A 140 -18.77 5.91 -3.85
C SER A 140 -18.19 6.87 -2.81
N GLY A 141 -19.01 7.82 -2.34
CA GLY A 141 -18.57 8.79 -1.32
C GLY A 141 -18.23 8.10 0.00
N VAL A 142 -17.12 8.51 0.61
CA VAL A 142 -16.62 7.94 1.87
C VAL A 142 -16.89 8.89 3.05
N ARG A 143 -16.95 8.30 4.24
CA ARG A 143 -16.70 9.05 5.49
C ARG A 143 -15.40 8.54 6.07
N ALA A 144 -14.39 9.39 6.15
CA ALA A 144 -13.11 9.10 6.79
C ALA A 144 -12.89 10.11 7.93
N ASP A 145 -12.63 9.59 9.13
CA ASP A 145 -12.55 10.39 10.35
C ASP A 145 -11.32 9.99 11.18
N LEU A 146 -10.28 10.84 11.13
CA LEU A 146 -9.03 10.63 11.88
C LEU A 146 -9.24 10.76 13.40
N SER A 147 -10.28 11.45 13.85
CA SER A 147 -10.58 11.63 15.28
C SER A 147 -11.42 10.48 15.86
N ASN A 148 -12.19 9.80 15.00
CA ASN A 148 -13.07 8.71 15.37
C ASN A 148 -13.31 7.72 14.23
N ALA A 149 -12.35 6.81 14.02
CA ALA A 149 -12.40 5.75 13.03
C ALA A 149 -13.69 4.88 13.07
N SER A 150 -14.34 4.74 14.24
CA SER A 150 -15.60 3.99 14.34
C SER A 150 -16.77 4.62 13.57
N SER A 151 -16.64 5.88 13.16
CA SER A 151 -17.63 6.58 12.35
C SER A 151 -17.38 6.44 10.85
N ASN A 152 -16.33 5.74 10.42
CA ASN A 152 -16.01 5.63 9.01
C ASN A 152 -17.09 4.83 8.26
N THR A 153 -17.30 5.17 6.98
CA THR A 153 -18.24 4.48 6.09
C THR A 153 -17.71 4.42 4.66
N GLY A 154 -18.26 3.52 3.85
CA GLY A 154 -17.79 3.31 2.48
C GLY A 154 -16.54 2.45 2.52
N GLU A 155 -15.58 2.74 1.64
CA GLU A 155 -14.27 2.06 1.63
C GLU A 155 -13.49 2.31 2.93
N ALA A 156 -13.67 3.46 3.59
CA ALA A 156 -13.04 3.73 4.89
C ALA A 156 -13.56 2.87 6.07
N ALA A 157 -14.60 2.05 5.87
CA ALA A 157 -15.35 1.41 6.94
C ALA A 157 -14.54 0.31 7.64
N GLY A 158 -14.13 0.58 8.88
CA GLY A 158 -13.31 -0.35 9.67
C GLY A 158 -11.83 0.04 9.69
N ASP A 159 -11.43 0.99 8.84
CA ASP A 159 -10.05 1.46 8.78
C ASP A 159 -9.59 2.07 10.09
N THR A 160 -8.31 1.88 10.37
CA THR A 160 -7.60 2.49 11.49
C THR A 160 -6.44 3.32 10.98
N TYR A 161 -6.25 4.50 11.58
CA TYR A 161 -5.23 5.46 11.18
C TYR A 161 -4.22 5.65 12.29
N ILE A 162 -2.94 5.50 11.97
CA ILE A 162 -1.81 5.70 12.88
C ILE A 162 -0.80 6.59 12.18
N SER A 163 -0.41 7.69 12.84
CA SER A 163 0.46 8.71 12.25
C SER A 163 0.00 9.12 10.85
N ILE A 164 -1.29 9.44 10.71
CA ILE A 164 -1.86 9.99 9.49
C ILE A 164 -2.29 11.42 9.78
N GLU A 165 -1.77 12.35 9.00
CA GLU A 165 -2.09 13.78 9.12
C GLU A 165 -3.13 14.21 8.09
N ASN A 166 -3.19 13.56 6.92
CA ASN A 166 -4.01 14.01 5.80
C ASN A 166 -5.01 12.95 5.35
N ILE A 167 -6.11 13.42 4.76
CA ILE A 167 -7.06 12.56 4.05
C ILE A 167 -7.32 13.13 2.66
N ALA A 168 -7.21 12.28 1.65
CA ALA A 168 -7.73 12.53 0.31
C ALA A 168 -8.97 11.64 0.04
N GLY A 169 -10.07 12.28 -0.33
CA GLY A 169 -11.32 11.65 -0.68
C GLY A 169 -11.35 11.04 -2.09
N SER A 170 -12.54 10.63 -2.46
CA SER A 170 -12.91 10.04 -3.74
C SER A 170 -13.30 11.12 -4.76
N ASN A 171 -13.87 10.75 -5.91
CA ASN A 171 -14.49 11.71 -6.82
C ASN A 171 -16.01 11.85 -6.58
N HIS A 172 -16.48 11.46 -5.41
CA HIS A 172 -17.87 11.45 -4.99
C HIS A 172 -18.07 12.34 -3.76
N ALA A 173 -19.32 12.57 -3.36
CA ALA A 173 -19.60 13.43 -2.20
C ALA A 173 -19.10 12.80 -0.88
N ASP A 174 -17.99 13.31 -0.38
CA ASP A 174 -17.30 12.78 0.79
C ASP A 174 -17.61 13.54 2.08
N THR A 175 -17.32 12.90 3.21
CA THR A 175 -17.23 13.55 4.51
C THR A 175 -15.89 13.23 5.16
N LEU A 176 -14.97 14.20 5.14
CA LEU A 176 -13.62 14.05 5.67
C LEU A 176 -13.50 14.81 6.99
N VAL A 177 -12.99 14.14 8.02
CA VAL A 177 -12.84 14.70 9.37
C VAL A 177 -11.39 14.51 9.82
N GLY A 178 -10.70 15.63 10.09
CA GLY A 178 -9.36 15.67 10.66
C GLY A 178 -9.36 15.31 12.15
N ASN A 179 -8.21 15.46 12.79
CA ASN A 179 -8.03 15.28 14.22
C ASN A 179 -7.53 16.59 14.85
N SER A 180 -7.00 16.53 16.09
CA SER A 180 -6.47 17.75 16.75
C SER A 180 -5.13 18.24 16.19
N GLY A 181 -4.55 17.52 15.23
CA GLY A 181 -3.30 17.87 14.55
C GLY A 181 -3.50 18.90 13.44
N ASN A 182 -2.45 19.14 12.66
CA ASN A 182 -2.57 19.92 11.42
C ASN A 182 -2.95 18.95 10.31
N ASN A 183 -4.16 19.08 9.77
CA ASN A 183 -4.65 18.21 8.70
C ASN A 183 -4.82 18.95 7.38
N THR A 184 -4.44 18.29 6.29
CA THR A 184 -4.89 18.64 4.94
C THR A 184 -6.01 17.68 4.55
N LEU A 185 -7.19 18.24 4.25
CA LEU A 185 -8.34 17.47 3.78
C LEU A 185 -8.62 17.82 2.32
N LEU A 186 -8.49 16.84 1.43
CA LEU A 186 -8.70 17.01 -0.01
C LEU A 186 -9.95 16.23 -0.46
N GLY A 187 -11.08 16.90 -0.65
CA GLY A 187 -12.32 16.26 -1.11
C GLY A 187 -12.33 15.81 -2.59
N ARG A 188 -11.43 16.37 -3.42
CA ARG A 188 -11.40 16.20 -4.90
C ARG A 188 -12.75 16.60 -5.54
N ASP A 189 -13.31 15.76 -6.42
CA ASP A 189 -14.58 16.03 -7.08
C ASP A 189 -15.74 15.58 -6.18
N GLY A 190 -16.90 16.24 -6.28
CA GLY A 190 -18.04 15.90 -5.43
C GLY A 190 -18.57 17.11 -4.67
N ALA A 191 -19.57 16.86 -3.82
CA ALA A 191 -20.13 17.87 -2.93
C ALA A 191 -19.73 17.52 -1.48
N ASP A 192 -18.53 17.92 -1.10
CA ASP A 192 -17.87 17.38 0.09
C ASP A 192 -18.17 18.19 1.35
N LYS A 193 -18.00 17.51 2.49
CA LYS A 193 -17.98 18.13 3.82
C LYS A 193 -16.62 17.89 4.45
N LEU A 194 -15.87 18.96 4.68
CA LEU A 194 -14.53 18.90 5.26
C LEU A 194 -14.57 19.53 6.67
N TYR A 195 -14.17 18.77 7.67
CA TYR A 195 -14.11 19.18 9.07
C TYR A 195 -12.67 19.03 9.58
N GLY A 196 -11.91 20.12 9.53
CA GLY A 196 -10.53 20.15 10.04
C GLY A 196 -10.43 20.46 11.52
#